data_AF-A0A958M4C7-F1
#
_entry.id   AF-A0A958M4C7-F1
#
_cell.length_a   1.000
_cell.length_b   1.000
_cell.length_c   1.000
_cell.angle_alpha   90.00
_cell.angle_beta   90.00
_cell.angle_gamma   90.00
#
_symmetry.space_group_name_H-M   'P 1'
#
loop_
_entity.id
_entity.type
_entity.pdbx_description
1 polymer ?
#
loop_
_entity_poly.entity_id
_entity_poly.type
_entity_poly.pdbx_seq_one_letter_code
_entity_poly.pdbx_strand_id
1 'polypeptide(L)'
;MQKAIFMKIIWKTSASGKSANPVKRIDLEYEIRLKVIRILIQEAEHLMDYLSLIVLELDPNQGSVRVHEDTPEPLLSIVQNNLVPDQVFEDSHRPTSQTSVKKALLAIS
;
A
#
# COMPACT_ATOMS: atom_id res chain seq x y z
N MET A 1 21.09 14.90 -17.54
CA MET A 1 20.73 13.47 -17.42
C MET A 1 19.47 13.38 -16.58
N GLN A 2 18.35 12.90 -17.12
CA GLN A 2 17.17 12.60 -16.32
C GLN A 2 17.46 11.35 -15.48
N LYS A 3 17.63 11.52 -14.16
CA LYS A 3 17.63 10.39 -13.23
C LYS A 3 16.22 9.80 -13.25
N ALA A 4 16.08 8.58 -13.74
CA ALA A 4 14.87 7.82 -13.50
C ALA A 4 14.75 7.62 -11.97
N ILE A 5 13.74 8.22 -11.36
CA ILE A 5 13.42 7.98 -9.95
C ILE A 5 12.88 6.55 -9.88
N PHE A 6 13.76 5.59 -9.57
CA PHE A 6 13.32 4.24 -9.25
C PHE A 6 12.48 4.32 -7.98
N MET A 7 11.15 4.15 -8.12
CA MET A 7 10.20 4.09 -7.02
C MET A 7 10.38 2.79 -6.23
N LYS A 8 11.46 2.73 -5.46
CA LYS A 8 11.83 1.58 -4.66
C LYS A 8 11.48 1.88 -3.20
N ILE A 9 10.71 0.98 -2.59
CA ILE A 9 10.50 0.91 -1.14
C ILE A 9 11.08 -0.44 -0.71
N ILE A 10 11.76 -0.47 0.43
CA ILE A 10 12.33 -1.71 0.97
C ILE A 10 11.27 -2.39 1.83
N TRP A 11 10.97 -3.64 1.52
CA TRP A 11 9.99 -4.44 2.26
C TRP A 11 10.68 -5.43 3.20
N LYS A 12 10.29 -5.43 4.47
CA LYS A 12 10.59 -6.48 5.45
C LYS A 12 9.32 -7.25 5.79
N THR A 13 9.45 -8.55 6.00
CA THR A 13 8.33 -9.42 6.40
C THR A 13 8.64 -10.03 7.76
N SER A 14 7.75 -9.86 8.74
CA SER A 14 8.02 -10.24 10.14
C SER A 14 7.70 -11.70 10.49
N ALA A 15 7.12 -12.50 9.58
CA ALA A 15 6.82 -13.92 9.87
C ALA A 15 7.15 -14.88 8.71
N SER A 16 7.60 -16.09 9.05
CA SER A 16 7.83 -17.23 8.13
C SER A 16 6.60 -18.13 7.96
N GLY A 17 5.40 -17.66 8.31
CA GLY A 17 4.16 -18.43 8.31
C GLY A 17 3.31 -18.24 7.04
N LYS A 18 2.83 -19.37 6.48
CA LYS A 18 1.85 -19.57 5.39
C LYS A 18 1.52 -18.33 4.55
N SER A 19 2.06 -18.35 3.32
CA SER A 19 1.87 -17.36 2.27
C SER A 19 0.46 -16.78 2.22
N ALA A 20 0.33 -15.49 2.55
CA ALA A 20 -0.73 -14.68 2.01
C ALA A 20 -0.80 -14.92 0.48
N ASN A 21 -2.01 -14.98 -0.08
CA ASN A 21 -2.21 -15.14 -1.52
C ASN A 21 -1.28 -14.16 -2.27
N PRO A 22 -0.38 -14.65 -3.14
CA PRO A 22 0.61 -13.80 -3.80
C PRO A 22 0.02 -12.58 -4.50
N VAL A 23 -1.18 -12.70 -5.06
CA VAL A 23 -1.90 -11.59 -5.71
C VAL A 23 -2.32 -10.54 -4.68
N LYS A 24 -2.97 -10.97 -3.59
CA LYS A 24 -3.37 -10.06 -2.50
C LYS A 24 -2.16 -9.32 -1.90
N ARG A 25 -1.00 -9.97 -1.85
CA ARG A 25 0.25 -9.35 -1.40
C ARG A 25 0.74 -8.27 -2.36
N ILE A 26 0.75 -8.55 -3.68
CA ILE A 26 1.16 -7.57 -4.69
C ILE A 26 0.24 -6.35 -4.65
N ASP A 27 -1.08 -6.57 -4.57
CA ASP A 27 -2.06 -5.48 -4.49
C ASP A 27 -1.81 -4.61 -3.24
N LEU A 28 -1.60 -5.24 -2.08
CA LEU A 28 -1.26 -4.53 -0.85
C LEU A 28 0.07 -3.75 -0.96
N GLU A 29 1.12 -4.36 -1.51
CA GLU A 29 2.40 -3.67 -1.71
C GLU A 29 2.25 -2.46 -2.66
N TYR A 30 1.40 -2.57 -3.68
CA TYR A 30 1.12 -1.50 -4.63
C TYR A 30 0.33 -0.34 -3.98
N GLU A 31 -0.77 -0.65 -3.31
CA GLU A 31 -1.62 0.34 -2.62
C GLU A 31 -0.82 1.15 -1.58
N ILE A 32 -0.03 0.46 -0.76
CA ILE A 32 0.80 1.11 0.24
C ILE A 32 1.87 1.98 -0.42
N ARG A 33 2.48 1.52 -1.51
CA ARG A 33 3.46 2.33 -2.25
C ARG A 33 2.83 3.63 -2.75
N LEU A 34 1.62 3.57 -3.32
CA LEU A 34 0.90 4.77 -3.75
C LEU A 34 0.60 5.70 -2.58
N LYS A 35 0.21 5.15 -1.43
CA LYS A 35 -0.07 5.93 -0.21
C LYS A 35 1.18 6.65 0.29
N VAL A 36 2.33 5.97 0.38
CA VAL A 36 3.60 6.58 0.78
C VAL A 36 4.02 7.68 -0.19
N ILE A 37 3.92 7.45 -1.50
CA ILE A 37 4.22 8.46 -2.51
C ILE A 37 3.32 9.68 -2.34
N ARG A 38 2.02 9.48 -2.14
CA ARG A 38 1.07 10.57 -1.92
C ARG A 38 1.44 11.38 -0.67
N ILE A 39 1.79 10.71 0.43
CA ILE A 39 2.24 11.37 1.67
C ILE A 39 3.47 12.24 1.38
N LEU A 40 4.47 11.73 0.68
CA LEU A 40 5.66 12.52 0.37
C LEU A 40 5.34 13.70 -0.54
N ILE A 41 4.52 13.54 -1.58
CA ILE A 41 4.11 14.67 -2.43
C ILE A 41 3.40 15.76 -1.60
N GLN A 42 2.56 15.37 -0.65
CA GLN A 42 1.76 16.30 0.15
C GLN A 42 2.57 17.00 1.25
N GLU A 43 3.38 16.24 1.98
CA GLU A 43 4.00 16.70 3.23
C GLU A 43 5.47 17.06 3.06
N ALA A 44 6.17 16.45 2.09
CA ALA A 44 7.61 16.61 1.94
C ALA A 44 8.08 16.32 0.52
N GLU A 45 7.54 17.05 -0.47
CA GLU A 45 7.83 16.81 -1.89
C GLU A 45 9.34 16.86 -2.18
N HIS A 46 10.05 17.75 -1.50
CA HIS A 46 11.50 17.90 -1.56
C HIS A 46 12.28 16.66 -1.10
N LEU A 47 11.64 15.70 -0.43
CA LEU A 47 12.24 14.44 0.00
C LEU A 47 11.92 13.26 -0.92
N MET A 48 11.21 13.47 -2.03
CA MET A 48 10.85 12.41 -2.99
C MET A 48 12.07 11.66 -3.55
N ASP A 49 13.21 12.33 -3.69
CA ASP A 49 14.47 11.70 -4.14
C ASP A 49 15.00 10.63 -3.15
N TYR A 50 14.52 10.66 -1.91
CA TYR A 50 14.90 9.74 -0.84
C TYR A 50 13.88 8.64 -0.58
N LEU A 51 12.88 8.45 -1.46
CA LEU A 51 11.88 7.38 -1.36
C LEU A 51 12.52 6.00 -1.14
N SER A 52 13.69 5.77 -1.76
CA SER A 52 14.48 4.53 -1.61
C SER A 52 15.01 4.23 -0.20
N LEU A 53 14.95 5.20 0.71
CA LEU A 53 15.33 5.04 2.12
C LEU A 53 14.16 4.60 3.00
N ILE A 54 12.93 4.59 2.48
CA ILE A 54 11.77 4.14 3.25
C ILE A 54 11.76 2.62 3.32
N VAL A 55 11.75 2.11 4.54
CA VAL A 55 11.64 0.71 4.87
C VAL A 55 10.28 0.47 5.50
N LEU A 56 9.49 -0.40 4.87
CA LEU A 56 8.18 -0.82 5.38
C LEU A 56 8.26 -2.26 5.86
N GLU A 57 7.55 -2.54 6.93
CA GLU A 57 7.42 -3.88 7.49
C GLU A 57 5.96 -4.32 7.44
N LEU A 58 5.73 -5.49 6.86
CA LEU A 58 4.42 -6.10 6.73
C LEU A 58 4.29 -7.19 7.79
N ASP A 59 3.29 -7.06 8.66
CA ASP A 59 2.88 -8.10 9.60
C ASP A 59 1.79 -8.97 8.94
N PRO A 60 2.13 -10.18 8.49
CA PRO A 60 1.19 -11.04 7.81
C PRO A 60 0.15 -11.66 8.76
N ASN A 61 0.39 -11.67 10.07
CA ASN A 61 -0.55 -12.22 11.05
C ASN A 61 -1.66 -11.21 11.37
N GLN A 62 -1.32 -9.93 11.32
CA GLN A 62 -2.24 -8.83 11.62
C GLN A 62 -2.72 -8.10 10.36
N GLY A 63 -2.22 -8.44 9.18
CA GLY A 63 -2.57 -7.76 7.92
C GLY A 63 -2.22 -6.26 7.94
N SER A 64 -1.25 -5.86 8.77
CA SER A 64 -0.89 -4.47 9.01
C SER A 64 0.46 -4.15 8.41
N VAL A 65 0.66 -2.87 8.07
CA VAL A 65 1.93 -2.35 7.56
C VAL A 65 2.38 -1.20 8.45
N ARG A 66 3.65 -1.21 8.83
CA ARG A 66 4.29 -0.15 9.61
C ARG A 66 5.56 0.34 8.93
N VAL A 67 5.97 1.56 9.24
CA VAL A 67 7.28 2.08 8.86
C VAL A 67 8.32 1.49 9.82
N HIS A 68 9.38 0.90 9.29
CA HIS A 68 10.46 0.34 10.10
C HIS A 68 11.40 1.46 10.55
N GLU A 69 11.98 1.30 11.74
CA GLU A 69 12.96 2.21 12.37
C GLU A 69 14.28 2.37 11.57
N ASP A 70 14.45 1.61 10.48
CA ASP A 70 15.60 1.75 9.56
C ASP A 70 15.38 2.93 8.61
N THR A 71 14.13 3.39 8.48
CA THR A 71 13.81 4.61 7.74
C THR A 71 14.43 5.78 8.50
N PRO A 72 15.29 6.60 7.88
CA PRO A 72 15.90 7.73 8.55
C PRO A 72 14.89 8.86 8.76
N GLU A 73 15.13 9.70 9.76
CA GLU A 73 14.42 10.97 9.89
C GLU A 73 14.81 11.96 8.76
N PRO A 74 13.90 12.84 8.33
CA PRO A 74 12.53 13.04 8.82
C PRO A 74 11.49 12.10 8.17
N LEU A 75 11.89 11.23 7.24
CA LEU A 75 10.99 10.35 6.48
C LEU A 75 10.20 9.42 7.41
N LEU A 76 10.85 8.89 8.46
CA LEU A 76 10.21 8.03 9.45
C LEU A 76 9.00 8.73 10.07
N SER A 77 9.21 9.89 10.70
CA SER A 77 8.14 10.63 11.34
C SER A 77 7.05 11.06 10.36
N ILE A 78 7.42 11.60 9.19
CA ILE A 78 6.45 12.06 8.18
C ILE A 78 5.56 10.93 7.71
N VAL A 79 6.14 9.80 7.33
CA VAL A 79 5.39 8.67 6.79
C VAL A 79 4.60 8.00 7.90
N GLN A 80 5.19 7.76 9.07
CA GLN A 80 4.53 7.08 10.19
C GLN A 80 3.30 7.86 10.70
N ASN A 81 3.38 9.19 10.77
CA ASN A 81 2.27 10.02 11.26
C ASN A 81 1.09 10.09 10.27
N ASN A 82 1.35 9.89 8.97
CA ASN A 82 0.35 10.03 7.92
C ASN A 82 -0.10 8.69 7.31
N LEU A 83 0.67 7.62 7.52
CA LEU A 83 0.32 6.28 7.13
C LEU A 83 -0.67 5.72 8.15
N VAL A 84 -1.93 6.18 8.05
CA VAL A 84 -3.01 5.69 8.92
C VAL A 84 -3.03 4.16 8.87
N PRO A 85 -2.92 3.47 10.01
CA PRO A 85 -3.08 2.03 10.12
C PRO A 85 -4.56 1.66 10.05
N ASP A 86 -5.25 2.10 8.99
CA ASP A 86 -6.64 1.71 8.79
C ASP A 86 -6.69 0.42 7.98
N GLN A 87 -6.92 -0.64 8.77
CA GLN A 87 -7.72 -1.82 8.45
C GLN A 87 -7.17 -2.73 7.36
N VAL A 88 -6.65 -3.86 7.85
CA VAL A 88 -6.83 -5.18 7.27
C VAL A 88 -8.02 -5.18 6.33
N PHE A 89 -7.74 -5.49 5.07
CA PHE A 89 -8.74 -5.73 4.03
C PHE A 89 -9.79 -6.73 4.54
N GLU A 90 -10.91 -6.24 5.09
CA GLU A 90 -12.15 -6.98 4.90
C GLU A 90 -12.40 -7.05 3.40
N ASP A 91 -12.75 -8.24 2.90
CA ASP A 91 -12.96 -8.56 1.49
C ASP A 91 -14.03 -7.63 0.84
N SER A 92 -13.67 -6.40 0.49
CA SER A 92 -14.52 -5.46 -0.25
C SER A 92 -14.20 -5.47 -1.75
N HIS A 93 -13.95 -6.65 -2.28
CA HIS A 93 -14.13 -6.97 -3.70
C HIS A 93 -15.00 -8.22 -3.83
N ARG A 94 -16.25 -8.11 -3.37
CA ARG A 94 -17.34 -8.72 -4.15
C ARG A 94 -17.55 -7.84 -5.39
N PRO A 95 -17.43 -8.37 -6.61
CA PRO A 95 -18.08 -7.71 -7.74
C PRO A 95 -19.59 -7.90 -7.55
N THR A 96 -20.25 -7.02 -6.80
CA THR A 96 -21.72 -6.85 -6.89
C THR A 96 -22.06 -6.12 -8.19
N SER A 97 -21.65 -6.70 -9.32
CA SER A 97 -22.06 -6.27 -10.66
C SER A 97 -22.98 -7.32 -11.33
N GLN A 98 -23.61 -8.20 -10.55
CA GLN A 98 -24.67 -9.07 -11.07
C GLN A 98 -26.09 -8.48 -10.92
N THR A 99 -26.29 -7.47 -10.05
CA THR A 99 -27.62 -6.88 -9.83
C THR A 99 -27.98 -5.88 -10.93
N SER A 100 -27.01 -5.16 -11.50
CA SER A 100 -27.28 -4.17 -12.56
C SER A 100 -27.57 -4.83 -13.92
N VAL A 101 -26.85 -5.91 -14.26
CA VAL A 101 -27.03 -6.63 -15.54
C VAL A 101 -28.37 -7.39 -15.56
N LYS A 102 -28.79 -8.01 -14.45
CA LYS A 102 -30.10 -8.67 -14.38
C LYS A 102 -31.26 -7.68 -14.47
N LYS A 103 -31.10 -6.47 -13.89
CA LYS A 103 -32.12 -5.42 -13.97
C LYS A 103 -32.19 -4.80 -15.37
N ALA A 104 -31.06 -4.71 -16.06
CA ALA A 104 -31.01 -4.32 -17.47
C ALA A 104 -31.65 -5.38 -18.39
N LEU A 105 -31.34 -6.68 -18.23
CA LEU A 105 -31.93 -7.74 -19.07
C LEU A 105 -33.45 -7.89 -18.87
N LEU A 106 -33.95 -7.70 -17.65
CA LEU A 106 -35.40 -7.79 -17.38
C LEU A 106 -36.19 -6.61 -17.97
N ALA A 107 -35.54 -5.50 -18.32
CA ALA A 107 -36.17 -4.32 -18.90
C ALA A 107 -36.25 -4.36 -20.44
N ILE A 108 -35.65 -5.37 -21.07
CA ILE A 108 -35.64 -5.56 -22.53
C ILE A 108 -36.37 -6.85 -22.96
N SER A 109 -36.98 -7.57 -22.01
CA SER A 109 -37.85 -8.74 -22.25
C SER A 109 -39.31 -8.33 -22.09
#